data_AF-A0A7V3CUI9-F1
#
_entry.id   AF-A0A7V3CUI9-F1
#
_cell.length_a   1.000
_cell.length_b   1.000
_cell.length_c   1.000
_cell.angle_alpha   90.00
_cell.angle_beta   90.00
_cell.angle_gamma   90.00
#
_symmetry.space_group_name_H-M   'P 1'
#
loop_
_entity.id
_entity.type
_entity.pdbx_description
1 polymer ?
#
loop_
_entity_poly.entity_id
_entity_poly.type
_entity_poly.pdbx_seq_one_letter_code
_entity_poly.pdbx_strand_id
1 'polypeptide(L)'
;MDLFNAHLTSYLKELDKKQPRELYDPENYILSLGGKRIRPLLALIGCDLFDENPSHSLNAALSVELFHNFSLIHDDILDKAPLRRGMPTVHSKWNTDIAILSGDVMLVKAFDVLKNYEATKLSALLSLFAATSIEVCE
;
A
#
# COMPACT_ATOMS: atom_id res chain seq x y z
N MET A 1 -1.92 -1.60 16.61
CA MET A 1 -0.83 -1.93 15.65
C MET A 1 -0.79 -3.40 15.32
N ASP A 2 -0.88 -4.30 16.31
CA ASP A 2 -0.83 -5.76 16.08
C ASP A 2 -1.88 -6.26 15.09
N LEU A 3 -3.11 -5.72 15.16
CA LEU A 3 -4.19 -6.05 14.22
C LEU A 3 -3.80 -5.80 12.75
N PHE A 4 -3.30 -4.60 12.44
CA PHE A 4 -2.87 -4.28 11.08
C PHE A 4 -1.66 -5.11 10.65
N ASN A 5 -0.67 -5.28 11.53
CA ASN A 5 0.53 -6.05 11.23
C ASN A 5 0.22 -7.52 10.92
N ALA A 6 -0.75 -8.12 11.61
CA ALA A 6 -1.24 -9.46 11.31
C ALA A 6 -1.89 -9.53 9.92
N HIS A 7 -2.74 -8.53 9.60
CA HIS A 7 -3.38 -8.43 8.29
C HIS A 7 -2.37 -8.24 7.15
N LEU A 8 -1.39 -7.33 7.32
CA LEU A 8 -0.30 -7.11 6.38
C LEU A 8 0.55 -8.37 6.20
N THR A 9 0.84 -9.10 7.28
CA THR A 9 1.58 -10.36 7.21
C THR A 9 0.82 -11.41 6.40
N SER A 10 -0.50 -11.49 6.55
CA SER A 10 -1.34 -12.36 5.73
C SER A 10 -1.30 -11.95 4.25
N TYR A 11 -1.36 -10.65 3.98
CA TYR A 11 -1.26 -10.12 2.62
C TYR A 11 0.08 -10.49 1.94
N LEU A 12 1.20 -10.30 2.64
CA LEU A 12 2.53 -10.62 2.13
C LEU A 12 2.70 -12.13 1.84
N LYS A 13 2.13 -13.01 2.67
CA LYS A 13 2.13 -14.45 2.42
C LYS A 13 1.36 -14.85 1.15
N GLU A 14 0.29 -14.14 0.82
CA GLU A 14 -0.43 -14.37 -0.45
C GLU A 14 0.32 -13.78 -1.64
N LEU A 15 1.04 -12.67 -1.43
CA LEU A 15 1.89 -12.05 -2.43
C LEU A 15 3.05 -12.97 -2.85
N ASP A 16 3.68 -13.68 -1.91
CA ASP A 16 4.78 -14.62 -2.16
C ASP A 16 4.41 -15.78 -3.10
N LYS A 17 3.11 -16.06 -3.24
CA LYS A 17 2.59 -17.12 -4.14
C LYS A 17 2.36 -16.62 -5.56
N LYS A 18 2.47 -15.31 -5.82
CA LYS A 18 2.15 -14.71 -7.12
C LYS A 18 3.32 -14.84 -8.10
N GLN A 19 2.98 -14.82 -9.38
CA GLN A 19 3.94 -14.82 -10.50
C GLN A 19 3.53 -13.75 -11.52
N PRO A 20 4.48 -13.08 -12.17
CA PRO A 20 5.94 -13.30 -12.10
C PRO A 20 6.59 -12.72 -10.85
N ARG A 21 7.58 -13.41 -10.26
CA ARG A 21 8.29 -12.95 -9.05
C ARG A 21 8.93 -11.58 -9.19
N GLU A 22 9.51 -11.28 -10.34
CA GLU A 22 10.16 -9.98 -10.60
C GLU A 22 9.21 -8.78 -10.41
N LEU A 23 7.90 -8.98 -10.51
CA LEU A 23 6.89 -7.95 -10.32
C LEU A 23 6.41 -7.81 -8.87
N TYR A 24 6.36 -8.93 -8.13
CA TYR A 24 5.78 -8.98 -6.78
C TYR A 24 6.81 -8.99 -5.65
N ASP A 25 8.03 -9.47 -5.90
CA ASP A 25 9.14 -9.40 -4.94
C ASP A 25 9.49 -7.94 -4.54
N PRO A 26 9.46 -6.94 -5.45
CA PRO A 26 9.72 -5.55 -5.07
C PRO A 26 8.65 -4.96 -4.14
N GLU A 27 7.38 -5.28 -4.37
CA GLU A 27 6.25 -4.91 -3.52
C GLU A 27 6.39 -5.54 -2.13
N ASN A 28 6.68 -6.84 -2.05
CA ASN A 28 6.95 -7.50 -0.78
C ASN A 28 8.13 -6.82 -0.07
N TYR A 29 9.21 -6.56 -0.79
CA TYR A 29 10.42 -5.96 -0.26
C TYR A 29 10.15 -4.59 0.38
N ILE A 30 9.52 -3.65 -0.34
CA ILE A 30 9.28 -2.31 0.20
C ILE A 30 8.32 -2.34 1.40
N LEU A 31 7.26 -3.18 1.33
CA LEU A 31 6.35 -3.37 2.43
C LEU A 31 7.04 -4.02 3.63
N SER A 32 8.07 -4.84 3.42
CA SER A 32 8.87 -5.46 4.49
C SER A 32 9.89 -4.53 5.14
N LEU A 33 10.20 -3.36 4.56
CA LEU A 33 11.10 -2.35 5.15
C LEU A 33 10.55 -1.66 6.40
N GLY A 34 9.40 -2.09 6.93
CA GLY A 34 8.86 -1.62 8.22
C GLY A 34 8.32 -0.19 8.17
N GLY A 35 8.64 0.62 9.18
CA GLY A 35 8.11 1.97 9.35
C GLY A 35 6.98 2.06 10.38
N LYS A 36 6.61 3.30 10.74
CA LYS A 36 5.67 3.55 11.86
C LYS A 36 4.21 3.23 11.54
N ARG A 37 3.87 3.05 10.26
CA ARG A 37 2.51 2.77 9.76
C ARG A 37 1.44 3.70 10.34
N ILE A 38 1.74 5.00 10.41
CA ILE A 38 0.83 5.99 10.97
C ILE A 38 -0.46 6.11 10.13
N ARG A 39 -0.34 6.10 8.79
CA ARG A 39 -1.47 6.28 7.87
C ARG A 39 -2.53 5.15 7.99
N PRO A 40 -2.19 3.85 7.90
CA PRO A 40 -3.18 2.79 8.12
C PRO A 40 -3.71 2.79 9.56
N LEU A 41 -2.89 3.16 10.56
CA LEU A 41 -3.36 3.30 11.94
C LEU A 41 -4.44 4.37 12.09
N LEU A 42 -4.33 5.50 11.38
CA LEU A 42 -5.37 6.54 11.39
C LEU A 42 -6.69 6.03 10.81
N ALA A 43 -6.65 5.22 9.75
CA ALA A 43 -7.86 4.58 9.21
C ALA A 43 -8.52 3.64 10.25
N LEU A 44 -7.70 2.85 10.97
CA LEU A 44 -8.20 1.98 12.05
C LEU A 44 -8.82 2.78 13.19
N ILE A 45 -8.17 3.86 13.65
CA ILE A 45 -8.69 4.73 14.72
C ILE A 45 -9.98 5.41 14.28
N GLY A 46 -10.06 5.88 13.03
CA GLY A 46 -11.30 6.46 12.50
C GLY A 46 -12.46 5.45 12.56
N CYS A 47 -12.21 4.21 12.17
CA CYS A 47 -13.22 3.15 12.28
C CYS A 47 -13.59 2.82 13.72
N ASP A 48 -12.61 2.74 14.63
CA ASP A 48 -12.84 2.47 16.05
C ASP A 48 -13.73 3.54 16.70
N LEU A 49 -13.56 4.81 16.33
CA LEU A 49 -14.33 5.93 16.84
C LEU A 49 -15.79 5.97 16.37
N PHE A 50 -16.11 5.39 15.21
CA PHE A 50 -17.43 5.56 14.56
C PHE A 50 -18.18 4.26 14.23
N ASP A 51 -17.52 3.10 14.20
CA ASP A 51 -18.10 1.78 13.85
C ASP A 51 -17.80 0.71 14.92
N GLU A 52 -17.16 1.09 16.04
CA GLU A 52 -16.84 0.28 17.24
C GLU A 52 -15.99 -0.99 17.01
N ASN A 53 -15.66 -1.32 15.76
CA ASN A 53 -14.81 -2.45 15.40
C ASN A 53 -13.77 -2.05 14.33
N PRO A 54 -12.50 -1.81 14.71
CA PRO A 54 -11.47 -1.39 13.77
C PRO A 54 -11.17 -2.44 12.69
N SER A 55 -11.52 -3.71 12.91
CA SER A 55 -11.30 -4.76 11.89
C SER A 55 -12.09 -4.53 10.60
N HIS A 56 -13.21 -3.79 10.64
CA HIS A 56 -13.97 -3.43 9.44
C HIS A 56 -13.18 -2.53 8.49
N SER A 57 -12.18 -1.81 8.98
CA SER A 57 -11.35 -0.91 8.17
C SER A 57 -10.03 -1.51 7.68
N LEU A 58 -9.79 -2.81 7.86
CA LEU A 58 -8.50 -3.44 7.51
C LEU A 58 -8.14 -3.31 6.02
N ASN A 59 -9.11 -3.49 5.12
CA ASN A 59 -8.89 -3.34 3.69
C ASN A 59 -8.66 -1.87 3.30
N ALA A 60 -9.34 -0.92 3.95
CA ALA A 60 -9.09 0.51 3.75
C ALA A 60 -7.70 0.92 4.27
N ALA A 61 -7.30 0.42 5.45
CA ALA A 61 -5.96 0.62 5.98
C ALA A 61 -4.88 0.03 5.06
N LEU A 62 -5.11 -1.18 4.52
CA LEU A 62 -4.21 -1.80 3.56
C LEU A 62 -4.13 -0.99 2.25
N SER A 63 -5.26 -0.49 1.74
CA SER A 63 -5.32 0.40 0.57
C SER A 63 -4.41 1.61 0.75
N VAL A 64 -4.53 2.29 1.91
CA VAL A 64 -3.71 3.45 2.26
C VAL A 64 -2.21 3.10 2.33
N GLU A 65 -1.86 1.96 2.91
CA GLU A 65 -0.46 1.54 3.01
C GLU A 65 0.12 1.13 1.65
N LEU A 66 -0.66 0.47 0.80
CA LEU A 66 -0.27 0.15 -0.58
C LEU A 66 -0.03 1.42 -1.39
N PHE A 67 -0.97 2.36 -1.34
CA PHE A 67 -0.83 3.66 -2.00
C PHE A 67 0.40 4.42 -1.51
N HIS A 68 0.63 4.46 -0.20
CA HIS A 68 1.80 5.13 0.36
C HIS A 68 3.11 4.50 -0.13
N ASN A 69 3.21 3.17 -0.22
CA ASN A 69 4.44 2.54 -0.68
C ASN A 69 4.59 2.61 -2.21
N PHE A 70 3.48 2.61 -2.97
CA PHE A 70 3.50 2.96 -4.39
C PHE A 70 4.15 4.34 -4.61
N SER A 71 3.67 5.37 -3.91
CA SER A 71 4.19 6.72 -4.09
C SER A 71 5.68 6.77 -3.75
N LEU A 72 6.11 6.09 -2.67
CA LEU A 72 7.53 6.01 -2.30
C LEU A 72 8.42 5.34 -3.35
N ILE A 73 7.94 4.29 -4.04
CA ILE A 73 8.72 3.67 -5.12
C ILE A 73 8.95 4.69 -6.23
N HIS A 74 7.89 5.39 -6.65
CA HIS A 74 7.95 6.36 -7.73
C HIS A 74 8.76 7.60 -7.32
N ASP A 75 8.57 8.12 -6.10
CA ASP A 75 9.36 9.22 -5.53
C ASP A 75 10.85 8.87 -5.50
N ASP A 76 11.22 7.67 -5.04
CA ASP A 76 12.62 7.25 -4.99
C ASP A 76 13.25 7.25 -6.41
N ILE A 77 12.50 6.95 -7.47
CA ILE A 77 12.96 7.05 -8.87
C ILE A 77 13.14 8.51 -9.28
N LEU A 78 12.13 9.35 -9.04
CA LEU A 78 12.13 10.78 -9.41
C LEU A 78 13.29 11.52 -8.71
N ASP A 79 13.52 11.22 -7.44
CA ASP A 79 14.59 11.80 -6.61
C ASP A 79 15.96 11.17 -6.85
N LYS A 80 16.04 10.09 -7.65
CA LYS A 80 17.26 9.27 -7.84
C LYS A 80 17.85 8.81 -6.50
N ALA A 81 16.98 8.46 -5.55
CA ALA A 81 17.37 8.09 -4.21
C ALA A 81 18.04 6.71 -4.18
N PRO A 82 19.27 6.57 -3.66
CA PRO A 82 19.95 5.27 -3.62
C PRO A 82 19.43 4.38 -2.49
N LEU A 83 18.91 4.98 -1.40
CA LEU A 83 18.52 4.27 -0.19
C LEU A 83 17.15 4.73 0.35
N ARG A 84 16.37 3.78 0.87
CA ARG A 84 15.18 4.00 1.68
C ARG A 84 15.33 3.24 3.01
N ARG A 85 15.23 3.96 4.12
CA ARG A 85 15.35 3.38 5.49
C ARG A 85 16.64 2.56 5.67
N GLY A 86 17.73 3.04 5.09
CA GLY A 86 19.04 2.38 5.14
C GLY A 86 19.22 1.19 4.19
N MET A 87 18.20 0.83 3.40
CA MET A 87 18.23 -0.28 2.45
C MET A 87 18.18 0.24 1.01
N PRO A 88 18.70 -0.48 0.01
CA PRO A 88 18.61 -0.08 -1.40
C PRO A 88 17.15 0.19 -1.83
N THR A 89 16.93 1.27 -2.57
CA THR A 89 15.62 1.53 -3.19
C THR A 89 15.28 0.47 -4.22
N VAL A 90 13.99 0.35 -4.57
CA VAL A 90 13.54 -0.69 -5.51
C VAL A 90 14.25 -0.60 -6.86
N HIS A 91 14.34 0.61 -7.42
CA HIS A 91 15.02 0.82 -8.71
C HIS A 91 16.53 0.57 -8.63
N SER A 92 17.15 0.76 -7.46
CA SER A 92 18.56 0.44 -7.25
C SER A 92 18.80 -1.07 -7.08
N LYS A 93 17.85 -1.81 -6.53
CA LYS A 93 17.97 -3.26 -6.26
C LYS A 93 17.60 -4.14 -7.45
N TRP A 94 16.61 -3.75 -8.24
CA TRP A 94 16.18 -4.46 -9.45
C TRP A 94 16.58 -3.70 -10.71
N ASN A 95 15.79 -2.70 -11.08
CA ASN A 95 16.04 -1.68 -12.10
C ASN A 95 14.84 -0.72 -12.12
N THR A 96 14.95 0.36 -12.88
CA THR A 96 13.90 1.37 -13.01
C THR A 96 12.60 0.81 -13.60
N ASP A 97 12.67 -0.03 -14.64
CA ASP A 97 11.47 -0.55 -15.32
C ASP A 97 10.63 -1.44 -14.41
N ILE A 98 11.27 -2.32 -13.65
CA ILE A 98 10.63 -3.16 -12.63
C ILE A 98 10.03 -2.28 -11.52
N ALA A 99 10.75 -1.23 -11.10
CA ALA A 99 10.28 -0.33 -10.05
C ALA A 99 9.00 0.41 -10.49
N ILE A 100 8.98 0.96 -11.71
CA ILE A 100 7.79 1.62 -12.27
C ILE A 100 6.62 0.65 -12.28
N LEU A 101 6.80 -0.53 -12.91
CA LEU A 101 5.72 -1.50 -13.09
C LEU A 101 5.20 -2.07 -11.77
N SER A 102 6.09 -2.33 -10.81
CA SER A 102 5.69 -2.79 -9.48
C SER A 102 4.90 -1.70 -8.73
N GLY A 103 5.33 -0.44 -8.82
CA GLY A 103 4.57 0.69 -8.29
C GLY A 103 3.17 0.80 -8.90
N ASP A 104 3.04 0.69 -10.23
CA ASP A 104 1.75 0.74 -10.92
C ASP A 104 0.81 -0.37 -10.44
N VAL A 105 1.33 -1.59 -10.28
CA VAL A 105 0.57 -2.73 -9.74
C VAL A 105 0.15 -2.48 -8.29
N MET A 106 0.99 -1.86 -7.47
CA MET A 106 0.64 -1.49 -6.10
C MET A 106 -0.49 -0.46 -6.06
N LEU A 107 -0.49 0.53 -6.96
CA LEU A 107 -1.59 1.48 -7.10
C LEU A 107 -2.90 0.77 -7.47
N VAL A 108 -2.88 -0.11 -8.48
CA VAL A 108 -4.06 -0.89 -8.88
C VAL A 108 -4.56 -1.77 -7.74
N LYS A 109 -3.66 -2.40 -6.98
CA LYS A 109 -4.01 -3.20 -5.81
C LYS A 109 -4.62 -2.38 -4.69
N ALA A 110 -4.19 -1.13 -4.51
CA ALA A 110 -4.79 -0.23 -3.52
C ALA A 110 -6.28 0.03 -3.83
N PHE A 111 -6.66 0.13 -5.11
CA PHE A 111 -8.08 0.12 -5.51
C PHE A 111 -8.73 -1.25 -5.33
N ASP A 112 -8.04 -2.33 -5.75
CA ASP A 112 -8.59 -3.69 -5.72
C ASP A 112 -9.01 -4.14 -4.32
N VAL A 113 -8.23 -3.82 -3.29
CA VAL A 113 -8.58 -4.22 -1.91
C VAL A 113 -9.84 -3.54 -1.39
N LEU A 114 -10.22 -2.38 -1.93
CA LEU A 114 -11.45 -1.68 -1.55
C LEU A 114 -12.70 -2.41 -2.06
N LYS A 115 -12.61 -3.26 -3.10
CA LYS A 115 -13.75 -4.04 -3.61
C LYS A 115 -14.37 -4.99 -2.57
N ASN A 116 -13.64 -5.26 -1.48
CA ASN A 116 -14.09 -6.10 -0.37
C ASN A 116 -15.11 -5.38 0.53
N TYR A 117 -15.44 -4.11 0.27
CA TYR A 117 -16.51 -3.38 0.93
C TYR A 117 -17.86 -3.55 0.21
N GLU A 118 -18.96 -3.47 0.96
CA GLU A 118 -20.30 -3.44 0.40
C GLU A 118 -20.50 -2.27 -0.58
N ALA A 119 -21.36 -2.46 -1.58
CA ALA A 119 -21.63 -1.46 -2.62
C ALA A 119 -22.04 -0.08 -2.05
N THR A 120 -22.73 -0.07 -0.91
CA THR A 120 -23.17 1.15 -0.19
C THR A 120 -22.01 2.01 0.31
N LYS A 121 -20.88 1.40 0.70
CA LYS A 121 -19.67 2.08 1.17
C LYS A 121 -18.63 2.23 0.04
N LEU A 122 -18.59 1.28 -0.89
CA LEU A 122 -17.58 1.19 -1.94
C LEU A 122 -17.47 2.46 -2.80
N SER A 123 -18.60 3.00 -3.26
CA SER A 123 -18.57 4.20 -4.11
C SER A 123 -17.95 5.40 -3.39
N ALA A 124 -18.28 5.62 -2.12
CA ALA A 124 -17.73 6.73 -1.34
C ALA A 124 -16.24 6.53 -1.06
N LEU A 125 -15.82 5.30 -0.75
CA LEU A 125 -14.40 4.96 -0.54
C LEU A 125 -13.57 5.17 -1.80
N LEU A 126 -14.07 4.71 -2.96
CA LEU A 126 -13.38 4.90 -4.25
C LEU A 126 -13.29 6.37 -4.63
N SER A 127 -14.37 7.15 -4.45
CA SER A 127 -14.36 8.58 -4.73
C SER A 127 -13.35 9.33 -3.85
N LEU A 128 -13.33 9.05 -2.55
CA LEU A 128 -12.36 9.64 -1.63
C LEU A 128 -10.93 9.25 -1.98
N PHE A 129 -10.68 7.95 -2.17
CA PHE A 129 -9.35 7.44 -2.49
C PHE A 129 -8.82 7.99 -3.82
N ALA A 130 -9.69 8.08 -4.85
CA ALA A 130 -9.33 8.67 -6.13
C ALA A 130 -9.02 10.17 -6.02
N ALA A 131 -9.85 10.95 -5.32
CA ALA A 131 -9.61 12.37 -5.10
C ALA A 131 -8.28 12.60 -4.36
N THR A 132 -8.05 11.88 -3.26
CA THR A 132 -6.78 11.94 -2.52
C THR A 132 -5.58 11.51 -3.37
N SER A 133 -5.75 10.51 -4.25
CA SER A 133 -4.67 10.07 -5.14
C SER A 133 -4.30 11.16 -6.15
N ILE A 134 -5.29 11.88 -6.68
CA ILE A 134 -5.08 13.01 -7.58
C ILE A 134 -4.38 14.15 -6.84
N GLU A 135 -4.86 14.54 -5.66
CA GLU A 135 -4.28 15.62 -4.84
C GLU A 135 -2.83 15.33 -4.41
N VAL A 136 -2.42 14.06 -4.31
CA VAL A 136 -1.02 13.69 -4.03
C VAL A 136 -0.13 13.81 -5.27
N CYS A 137 -0.71 13.68 -6.47
CA CYS A 137 0.02 13.84 -7.73
C CYS A 137 0.13 15.29 -8.20
N GLU A 138 -0.76 16.17 -7.74
CA GLU A 138 -0.75 17.62 -7.99
C GLU A 138 0.30 18.37 -7.15
#